data_AF-A0A6B2V410-F1
#
_entry.id   AF-A0A6B2V410-F1
#
_cell.length_a   1.000
_cell.length_b   1.000
_cell.length_c   1.000
_cell.angle_alpha   90.00
_cell.angle_beta   90.00
_cell.angle_gamma   90.00
#
_symmetry.space_group_name_H-M   'P 1'
#
loop_
_entity.id
_entity.type
_entity.pdbx_description
1 polymer ?
#
loop_
_entity_poly.entity_id
_entity_poly.type
_entity_poly.pdbx_seq_one_letter_code
_entity_poly.pdbx_strand_id
1 'polypeptide(L)'
;SAGREAPQGGGALPGATTTVTGDAVPTQYGDVQVRLTVSGGKVVKAEAVRAPKGGLSDQKTALAVPRLNREAVAAQSADIDAVSGATYTSGGYLRSLQSALDRAGG
;
A
#
# COMPACT_ATOMS: atom_id res chain seq x y z
N SER A 1 17.57 36.34 26.95
CA SER A 1 16.51 35.33 27.26
C SER A 1 15.52 35.38 26.11
N ALA A 2 15.16 34.37 25.34
CA ALA A 2 15.37 32.92 25.28
C ALA A 2 15.60 32.57 23.78
N GLY A 3 16.35 31.55 23.36
CA GLY A 3 16.16 30.14 23.69
C GLY A 3 15.32 29.49 22.58
N ARG A 4 15.97 28.66 21.77
CA ARG A 4 15.50 27.91 20.59
C ARG A 4 14.17 27.19 20.82
N GLU A 5 13.40 26.99 19.74
CA GLU A 5 12.70 25.73 19.48
C GLU A 5 12.31 25.61 18.00
N ALA A 6 13.10 24.83 17.26
CA ALA A 6 12.66 24.20 16.03
C ALA A 6 12.15 22.81 16.42
N PRO A 7 10.95 22.36 15.99
CA PRO A 7 10.67 20.94 15.99
C PRO A 7 11.40 20.34 14.79
N GLN A 8 12.58 19.81 15.07
CA GLN A 8 13.29 18.86 14.22
C GLN A 8 12.34 17.70 13.94
N GLY A 9 12.35 17.23 12.69
CA GLY A 9 11.43 16.24 12.15
C GLY A 9 11.14 15.09 13.12
N GLY A 10 9.86 14.75 13.24
CA GLY A 10 9.39 13.62 14.02
C GLY A 10 9.99 12.33 13.47
N GLY A 11 11.16 11.96 13.99
CA GLY A 11 11.67 10.61 13.90
C GLY A 11 10.66 9.71 14.59
N ALA A 12 10.01 8.86 13.80
CA ALA A 12 9.13 7.83 14.32
C ALA A 12 9.85 7.09 15.46
N LEU A 13 9.22 7.02 16.63
CA LEU A 13 9.74 6.27 17.77
C LEU A 13 10.09 4.85 17.29
N PRO A 14 11.29 4.31 17.60
CA PRO A 14 11.61 2.93 17.27
C PRO A 14 10.57 2.02 17.95
N GLY A 15 9.70 1.41 17.14
CA GLY A 15 8.58 0.58 17.60
C GLY A 15 7.17 1.15 17.38
N ALA A 16 7.02 2.41 16.95
CA ALA A 16 5.70 2.94 16.58
C ALA A 16 5.18 2.20 15.34
N THR A 17 3.98 1.63 15.47
CA THR A 17 3.28 0.96 14.38
C THR A 17 2.11 1.84 13.94
N THR A 18 2.10 2.19 12.66
CA THR A 18 1.10 3.05 12.04
C THR A 18 0.46 2.31 10.88
N THR A 19 -0.85 2.50 10.71
CA THR A 19 -1.57 1.98 9.55
C THR A 19 -1.92 3.13 8.63
N VAL A 20 -1.59 3.00 7.34
CA VAL A 20 -1.80 4.04 6.33
C VAL A 20 -2.58 3.44 5.17
N THR A 21 -3.65 4.12 4.75
CA THR A 21 -4.46 3.66 3.62
C THR A 21 -4.24 4.58 2.41
N GLY A 22 -3.96 3.97 1.27
CA GLY A 22 -3.82 4.65 -0.01
C GLY A 22 -5.16 5.10 -0.58
N ASP A 23 -5.10 5.85 -1.66
CA ASP A 23 -6.31 6.25 -2.40
C ASP A 23 -7.04 5.04 -2.97
N ALA A 24 -8.37 5.13 -3.01
CA ALA A 24 -9.16 4.19 -3.78
C ALA A 24 -8.98 4.49 -5.27
N VAL A 25 -8.59 3.48 -6.03
CA VAL A 25 -8.35 3.59 -7.46
C VAL A 25 -9.50 2.94 -8.21
N PRO A 26 -10.32 3.70 -8.94
CA PRO A 26 -11.42 3.14 -9.69
C PRO A 26 -10.91 2.29 -10.85
N THR A 27 -11.56 1.14 -11.05
CA THR A 27 -11.35 0.26 -12.21
C THR A 27 -12.71 -0.13 -12.81
N GLN A 28 -12.70 -0.73 -14.00
CA GLN A 28 -13.95 -1.17 -14.65
C GLN A 28 -14.73 -2.25 -13.86
N TYR A 29 -14.10 -2.88 -12.87
CA TYR A 29 -14.69 -3.96 -12.06
C TYR A 29 -14.82 -3.58 -10.57
N GLY A 30 -14.68 -2.29 -10.25
CA GLY A 30 -14.73 -1.77 -8.88
C GLY A 30 -13.39 -1.23 -8.40
N ASP A 31 -13.42 -0.57 -7.25
CA ASP A 31 -12.24 0.10 -6.69
C ASP A 31 -11.21 -0.90 -6.16
N VAL A 32 -9.94 -0.56 -6.34
CA VAL A 32 -8.81 -1.18 -5.64
C VAL A 32 -8.29 -0.20 -4.60
N GLN A 33 -8.06 -0.66 -3.37
CA GLN A 33 -7.50 0.18 -2.32
C GLN A 33 -6.57 -0.65 -1.43
N VAL A 34 -5.39 -0.13 -1.15
CA VAL A 34 -4.33 -0.78 -0.37
C VAL A 34 -4.16 -0.08 0.98
N ARG A 35 -3.94 -0.89 2.01
CA ARG A 35 -3.58 -0.46 3.35
C ARG A 35 -2.25 -1.06 3.75
N LEU A 36 -1.36 -0.21 4.22
CA LEU A 36 -0.05 -0.57 4.76
C LEU A 36 -0.08 -0.54 6.28
N THR A 37 0.66 -1.46 6.89
CA THR A 37 1.11 -1.33 8.27
C THR A 37 2.60 -1.09 8.24
N VAL A 38 3.03 0.01 8.86
CA VAL A 38 4.42 0.47 8.91
C VAL A 38 4.87 0.45 10.35
N SER A 39 6.00 -0.19 10.63
CA SER A 39 6.59 -0.25 11.96
C SER A 39 8.05 0.17 11.86
N GLY A 40 8.45 1.17 12.66
CA GLY A 40 9.83 1.70 12.62
C GLY A 40 10.26 2.17 11.23
N GLY A 41 9.35 2.76 10.46
CA GLY A 41 9.59 3.24 9.09
C GLY A 41 9.66 2.15 8.01
N LYS A 42 9.37 0.88 8.35
CA LYS A 42 9.33 -0.23 7.38
C LYS A 42 7.93 -0.76 7.20
N VAL A 43 7.54 -1.06 5.97
CA VAL A 43 6.29 -1.76 5.68
C VAL A 43 6.40 -3.18 6.21
N VAL A 44 5.58 -3.54 7.19
CA VAL A 44 5.50 -4.89 7.78
C VAL A 44 4.27 -5.66 7.31
N LYS A 45 3.29 -4.98 6.72
CA LYS A 45 2.10 -5.59 6.14
C LYS A 45 1.55 -4.74 5.01
N ALA A 46 1.05 -5.39 3.96
CA ALA A 46 0.24 -4.78 2.92
C ALA A 46 -1.05 -5.60 2.72
N GLU A 47 -2.17 -4.92 2.49
CA GLU A 47 -3.49 -5.54 2.33
C GLU A 47 -4.32 -4.77 1.29
N ALA A 48 -4.93 -5.46 0.34
CA ALA A 48 -6.01 -4.87 -0.46
C ALA A 48 -7.32 -4.85 0.35
N VAL A 49 -7.68 -3.69 0.91
CA VAL A 49 -8.93 -3.49 1.67
C VAL A 49 -10.14 -3.30 0.76
N ARG A 50 -9.90 -2.92 -0.50
CA ARG A 50 -10.87 -3.01 -1.59
C ARG A 50 -10.21 -3.68 -2.78
N ALA A 51 -10.96 -4.55 -3.44
CA ALA A 51 -10.55 -5.14 -4.70
C ALA A 51 -11.80 -5.47 -5.54
N PRO A 52 -11.67 -5.50 -6.88
CA PRO A 52 -12.73 -5.89 -7.79
C PRO A 52 -13.36 -7.23 -7.42
N LYS A 53 -14.69 -7.33 -7.59
CA LYS A 53 -15.46 -8.54 -7.31
C LYS A 53 -16.31 -8.97 -8.51
N GLY A 54 -16.60 -10.27 -8.59
CA GLY A 54 -17.48 -10.89 -9.58
C GLY A 54 -16.78 -11.59 -10.74
N GLY A 55 -17.35 -12.73 -11.16
CA GLY A 55 -16.93 -13.49 -12.35
C GLY A 55 -15.46 -13.93 -12.35
N LEU A 56 -14.81 -13.83 -13.51
CA LEU A 56 -13.39 -14.15 -13.69
C LEU A 56 -12.47 -13.19 -12.90
N SER A 57 -12.92 -11.94 -12.68
CA SER A 57 -12.14 -10.92 -11.95
C SER A 57 -11.92 -11.29 -10.49
N ASP A 58 -12.86 -12.00 -9.85
CA ASP A 58 -12.73 -12.47 -8.47
C ASP A 58 -11.60 -13.51 -8.34
N GLN A 59 -11.58 -14.50 -9.24
CA GLN A 59 -10.56 -15.56 -9.27
C GLN A 59 -9.15 -14.98 -9.51
N LYS A 60 -9.03 -14.05 -10.46
CA LYS A 60 -7.74 -13.39 -10.76
C LYS A 60 -7.28 -12.50 -9.61
N THR A 61 -8.20 -11.77 -8.98
CA THR A 61 -7.92 -10.95 -7.80
C THR A 61 -7.46 -11.80 -6.62
N ALA A 62 -8.12 -12.93 -6.36
CA ALA A 62 -7.77 -13.85 -5.29
C ALA A 62 -6.35 -14.44 -5.43
N LEU A 63 -5.88 -14.63 -6.67
CA LEU A 63 -4.50 -15.06 -6.94
C LEU A 63 -3.49 -13.91 -6.90
N ALA A 64 -3.88 -12.72 -7.36
CA ALA A 64 -2.98 -11.58 -7.47
C ALA A 64 -2.70 -10.91 -6.13
N VAL A 65 -3.72 -10.64 -5.32
CA VAL A 65 -3.58 -9.87 -4.07
C VAL A 65 -2.56 -10.48 -3.11
N PRO A 66 -2.57 -11.80 -2.81
CA PRO A 66 -1.57 -12.38 -1.91
C PRO A 66 -0.13 -12.30 -2.44
N ARG A 67 0.06 -12.28 -3.76
CA ARG A 67 1.40 -12.09 -4.36
C ARG A 67 1.83 -10.64 -4.25
N LEU A 68 0.98 -9.71 -4.66
CA LEU A 68 1.24 -8.26 -4.59
C LEU A 68 1.49 -7.78 -3.15
N ASN A 69 0.77 -8.31 -2.16
CA ASN A 69 1.00 -8.02 -0.75
C ASN A 69 2.42 -8.42 -0.30
N ARG A 70 2.88 -9.62 -0.71
CA ARG A 70 4.21 -10.13 -0.36
C ARG A 70 5.31 -9.34 -1.05
N GLU A 71 5.13 -9.02 -2.33
CA GLU A 71 6.11 -8.23 -3.08
C GLU A 71 6.20 -6.79 -2.54
N ALA A 72 5.08 -6.16 -2.16
CA ALA A 72 5.09 -4.84 -1.54
C ALA A 72 5.89 -4.80 -0.22
N VAL A 73 5.70 -5.81 0.64
CA VAL A 73 6.48 -5.93 1.89
C VAL A 73 7.94 -6.23 1.60
N ALA A 74 8.26 -7.02 0.58
CA ALA A 74 9.64 -7.34 0.23
C ALA A 74 10.39 -6.15 -0.40
N ALA A 75 9.73 -5.44 -1.33
CA ALA A 75 10.31 -4.34 -2.09
C ALA A 75 10.36 -3.03 -1.30
N GLN A 76 9.44 -2.83 -0.33
CA GLN A 76 9.24 -1.55 0.36
C GLN A 76 8.88 -0.39 -0.58
N SER A 77 8.41 -0.70 -1.79
CA SER A 77 8.05 0.26 -2.83
C SER A 77 6.83 -0.22 -3.62
N ALA A 78 6.27 0.65 -4.46
CA ALA A 78 5.24 0.27 -5.41
C ALA A 78 5.80 -0.27 -6.74
N ASP A 79 7.12 -0.28 -6.93
CA ASP A 79 7.79 -0.89 -8.08
C ASP A 79 7.86 -2.41 -7.93
N ILE A 80 6.71 -3.06 -8.07
CA ILE A 80 6.55 -4.51 -8.02
C ILE A 80 5.87 -5.03 -9.29
N ASP A 81 6.09 -6.30 -9.61
CA ASP A 81 5.58 -6.89 -10.83
C ASP A 81 4.05 -7.02 -10.83
N ALA A 82 3.43 -6.61 -11.92
CA ALA A 82 2.02 -6.91 -12.15
C ALA A 82 1.80 -8.43 -12.30
N VAL A 83 0.65 -8.92 -11.84
CA VAL A 83 0.29 -10.34 -11.97
C VAL A 83 -0.43 -10.57 -13.30
N SER A 84 0.10 -11.49 -14.11
CA SER A 84 -0.48 -11.83 -15.42
C SER A 84 -1.94 -12.29 -15.29
N GLY A 85 -2.80 -11.72 -16.13
CA GLY A 85 -4.25 -11.96 -16.11
C GLY A 85 -5.02 -11.21 -15.01
N ALA A 86 -4.36 -10.35 -14.23
CA ALA A 86 -4.97 -9.51 -13.20
C ALA A 86 -4.62 -8.02 -13.39
N THR A 87 -4.66 -7.54 -14.64
CA THR A 87 -4.19 -6.20 -15.03
C THR A 87 -4.87 -5.07 -14.24
N TYR A 88 -6.19 -5.10 -14.09
CA TYR A 88 -6.94 -4.06 -13.37
C TYR A 88 -6.62 -4.05 -11.88
N THR A 89 -6.63 -5.23 -11.25
CA THR A 89 -6.27 -5.38 -9.84
C THR A 89 -4.84 -4.96 -9.60
N SER A 90 -3.89 -5.41 -10.42
CA SER A 90 -2.46 -5.06 -10.28
C SER A 90 -2.25 -3.56 -10.48
N GLY A 91 -2.78 -2.97 -11.56
CA GLY A 91 -2.63 -1.54 -11.83
C GLY A 91 -3.28 -0.66 -10.76
N GLY A 92 -4.45 -1.03 -10.26
CA GLY A 92 -5.10 -0.33 -9.15
C GLY A 92 -4.34 -0.49 -7.83
N TYR A 93 -3.82 -1.68 -7.57
CA TYR A 93 -3.05 -1.99 -6.37
C TYR A 93 -1.76 -1.18 -6.33
N LEU A 94 -0.98 -1.15 -7.41
CA LEU A 94 0.27 -0.40 -7.51
C LEU A 94 0.06 1.11 -7.25
N ARG A 95 -0.96 1.70 -7.88
CA ARG A 95 -1.29 3.13 -7.66
C ARG A 95 -1.74 3.43 -6.24
N SER A 96 -2.58 2.58 -5.65
CA SER A 96 -3.02 2.74 -4.26
C SER A 96 -1.87 2.52 -3.28
N LEU A 97 -0.98 1.56 -3.57
CA LEU A 97 0.22 1.28 -2.80
C LEU A 97 1.17 2.48 -2.81
N GLN A 98 1.43 3.08 -3.97
CA GLN A 98 2.27 4.28 -4.06
C GLN A 98 1.72 5.40 -3.18
N SER A 99 0.43 5.70 -3.31
CA SER A 99 -0.24 6.72 -2.47
C SER A 99 -0.14 6.40 -0.96
N ALA A 100 -0.23 5.12 -0.58
CA ALA A 100 -0.04 4.71 0.82
C ALA A 100 1.42 4.90 1.30
N LEU A 101 2.41 4.63 0.45
CA LEU A 101 3.83 4.82 0.74
C LEU A 101 4.15 6.32 0.88
N ASP A 102 3.69 7.16 -0.05
CA ASP A 102 3.88 8.62 0.00
C ASP A 102 3.34 9.19 1.33
N ARG A 103 2.16 8.71 1.77
CA ARG A 103 1.55 9.10 3.05
C ARG A 103 2.29 8.56 4.28
N ALA A 104 2.98 7.44 4.14
CA ALA A 104 3.77 6.84 5.21
C ALA A 104 5.15 7.52 5.37
N GLY A 105 5.48 8.50 4.52
CA GLY A 105 6.76 9.21 4.51
C GLY A 105 7.77 8.64 3.53
N GLY A 106 7.29 8.10 2.39
CA GLY A 106 8.11 7.78 1.22
C GLY A 106 8.88 8.98 0.67
#